data_AF-A0A6D0Y8U9-F1
#
_entry.id   AF-A0A6D0Y8U9-F1
#
_cell.length_a   1.000
_cell.length_b   1.000
_cell.length_c   1.000
_cell.angle_alpha   90.00
_cell.angle_beta   90.00
_cell.angle_gamma   90.00
#
_symmetry.space_group_name_H-M   'P 1'
#
loop_
_entity.id
_entity.type
_entity.pdbx_description
1 polymer ?
#
loop_
_entity_poly.entity_id
_entity_poly.type
_entity_poly.pdbx_seq_one_letter_code
_entity_poly.pdbx_strand_id
1 'polypeptide(L)'
;MDGELKNMKFNINQLASLSGLHRQTVAARMADVPLAPGSNEKKKLYLLTDLITSLLEKPPSAEDEDMDPHARKAWYQSERERLKFQHETVQLVPVSDVRRSFSVVVKAIVQVLETWPDRLERDRGWTASQLNEVQIVVDEIRDTLEKAVIDCCDEADM
;
A
#
# COMPACT_ATOMS: atom_id res chain seq x y z
N MET A 1 -1.46 -33.63 32.99
CA MET A 1 -1.28 -32.18 33.19
C MET A 1 -2.27 -31.35 32.36
N ASP A 2 -2.58 -31.72 31.10
CA ASP A 2 -3.50 -30.92 30.25
C ASP A 2 -4.96 -30.83 30.75
N GLY A 3 -5.45 -31.86 31.46
CA GLY A 3 -6.81 -31.85 32.03
C GLY A 3 -7.01 -30.85 33.17
N GLU A 4 -5.95 -30.51 33.90
CA GLU A 4 -5.99 -29.55 35.01
C GLU A 4 -6.04 -28.11 34.49
N LEU A 5 -5.25 -27.81 33.44
CA LEU A 5 -5.21 -26.49 32.81
C LEU A 5 -6.55 -26.15 32.12
N LYS A 6 -7.22 -27.14 31.52
CA LYS A 6 -8.53 -26.96 30.86
C LYS A 6 -9.66 -26.57 31.81
N ASN A 7 -9.56 -26.94 33.10
CA ASN A 7 -10.59 -26.66 34.10
C ASN A 7 -10.21 -25.53 35.06
N MET A 8 -9.04 -24.92 34.86
CA MET A 8 -8.56 -23.84 35.72
C MET A 8 -9.39 -22.58 35.51
N LYS A 9 -9.97 -22.09 36.61
CA LYS A 9 -10.85 -20.91 36.61
C LYS A 9 -10.24 -19.80 37.45
N PHE A 10 -10.29 -18.58 36.93
CA PHE A 10 -9.81 -17.39 37.61
C PHE A 10 -10.94 -16.39 37.81
N ASN A 11 -10.92 -15.69 38.94
CA ASN A 11 -11.74 -14.50 39.14
C ASN A 11 -10.96 -13.22 38.80
N ILE A 12 -11.68 -12.09 38.69
CA ILE A 12 -11.09 -10.79 38.32
C ILE A 12 -9.96 -10.36 39.27
N ASN A 13 -10.05 -10.66 40.57
CA ASN A 13 -9.00 -10.29 41.53
C ASN A 13 -7.74 -11.14 41.32
N GLN A 14 -7.89 -12.44 41.06
CA GLN A 14 -6.76 -13.31 40.73
C GLN A 14 -6.10 -12.89 39.42
N LEU A 15 -6.89 -12.53 38.41
CA LEU A 15 -6.36 -12.01 37.14
C LEU A 15 -5.63 -10.67 37.33
N ALA A 16 -6.14 -9.77 38.17
CA ALA A 16 -5.46 -8.53 38.53
C ALA A 16 -4.11 -8.78 39.23
N SER A 17 -4.09 -9.71 40.20
CA SER A 17 -2.85 -10.12 40.87
C SER A 17 -1.83 -10.74 39.92
N LEU A 18 -2.27 -11.58 38.98
CA LEU A 18 -1.38 -12.27 38.03
C LEU A 18 -0.87 -11.35 36.92
N SER A 19 -1.70 -10.43 36.44
CA SER A 19 -1.34 -9.50 35.34
C SER A 19 -0.66 -8.22 35.83
N GLY A 20 -0.71 -7.92 37.13
CA GLY A 20 -0.24 -6.65 37.69
C GLY A 20 -1.11 -5.44 37.31
N LEU A 21 -2.25 -5.65 36.65
CA LEU A 21 -3.15 -4.60 36.22
C LEU A 21 -4.17 -4.24 37.31
N HIS A 22 -4.62 -2.99 37.30
CA HIS A 22 -5.70 -2.56 38.17
C HIS A 22 -6.99 -3.34 37.87
N ARG A 23 -7.74 -3.69 38.93
CA ARG A 23 -8.96 -4.52 38.85
C ARG A 23 -9.97 -4.01 37.83
N GLN A 24 -10.16 -2.69 37.74
CA GLN A 24 -11.08 -2.09 36.77
C GLN A 24 -10.63 -2.30 35.32
N THR A 25 -9.32 -2.22 35.06
CA THR A 25 -8.75 -2.47 33.73
C THR A 25 -8.93 -3.94 33.32
N VAL A 26 -8.74 -4.86 34.26
CA VAL A 26 -9.01 -6.29 34.03
C VAL A 26 -10.51 -6.52 33.78
N ALA A 27 -11.39 -5.93 34.58
CA ALA A 27 -12.83 -6.06 34.39
C ALA A 27 -13.30 -5.55 33.01
N ALA A 28 -12.74 -4.43 32.54
CA ALA A 28 -13.04 -3.89 31.21
C ALA A 28 -12.54 -4.80 30.08
N ARG A 29 -11.32 -5.34 30.19
CA ARG A 29 -10.76 -6.27 29.20
C ARG A 29 -11.48 -7.63 29.16
N MET A 30 -12.05 -8.05 30.28
CA MET A 30 -12.80 -9.31 30.40
C MET A 30 -14.31 -9.13 30.16
N ALA A 31 -14.73 -8.01 29.55
CA ALA A 31 -16.13 -7.76 29.23
C ALA A 31 -16.64 -8.70 28.12
N ASP A 32 -15.79 -8.98 27.13
CA ASP A 32 -16.14 -9.76 25.94
C ASP A 32 -15.75 -11.25 26.06
N VAL A 33 -15.10 -11.64 27.17
CA VAL A 33 -14.70 -13.04 27.42
C VAL A 33 -15.86 -13.81 28.06
N PRO A 34 -16.20 -15.03 27.56
CA PRO A 34 -17.28 -15.83 28.13
C PRO A 34 -17.01 -16.22 29.59
N LEU A 35 -18.10 -16.29 30.37
CA LEU A 35 -18.03 -16.68 31.78
C LEU A 35 -17.96 -18.21 31.91
N ALA A 36 -17.11 -18.68 32.81
CA ALA A 36 -16.95 -20.09 33.12
C ALA A 36 -18.20 -20.67 33.81
N PRO A 37 -18.49 -21.98 33.66
CA PRO A 37 -19.56 -22.66 34.38
C PRO A 37 -19.42 -22.51 35.90
N GLY A 38 -20.51 -22.17 36.59
CA GLY A 38 -20.51 -21.89 38.05
C GLY A 38 -20.13 -20.44 38.42
N SER A 39 -20.05 -19.55 37.43
CA SER A 39 -20.00 -18.10 37.64
C SER A 39 -21.33 -17.56 38.14
N ASN A 40 -21.29 -16.62 39.07
CA ASN A 40 -22.46 -15.92 39.61
C ASN A 40 -22.25 -14.39 39.49
N GLU A 41 -23.32 -13.59 39.56
CA GLU A 41 -23.23 -12.12 39.46
C GLU A 41 -22.21 -11.49 40.42
N LYS A 42 -22.09 -12.03 41.64
CA LYS A 42 -21.12 -11.57 42.65
C LYS A 42 -19.71 -12.13 42.45
N LYS A 43 -19.54 -13.21 41.69
CA LYS A 43 -18.26 -13.91 41.49
C LYS A 43 -18.14 -14.38 40.04
N LYS A 44 -17.68 -13.46 39.19
CA LYS A 44 -17.34 -13.75 37.79
C LYS A 44 -16.10 -14.64 37.73
N LEU A 45 -16.22 -15.77 37.04
CA LEU A 45 -15.16 -16.75 36.81
C LEU A 45 -14.91 -16.87 35.30
N TYR A 46 -13.64 -17.03 34.93
CA TYR A 46 -13.18 -17.16 33.54
C TYR A 46 -12.28 -18.39 33.42
N LEU A 47 -12.46 -19.18 32.36
CA LEU A 47 -11.60 -20.34 32.08
C LEU A 47 -10.27 -19.86 31.50
N LEU A 48 -9.17 -20.50 31.90
CA LEU A 48 -7.85 -20.21 31.35
C LEU A 48 -7.82 -20.37 29.82
N THR A 49 -8.53 -21.36 29.28
CA THR A 49 -8.64 -21.58 27.84
C THR A 49 -9.27 -20.40 27.13
N ASP A 50 -10.37 -19.87 27.65
CA ASP A 50 -11.12 -18.79 27.02
C ASP A 50 -10.34 -17.47 27.08
N LEU A 51 -9.60 -17.27 28.16
CA LEU A 51 -8.68 -16.13 28.31
C LEU A 51 -7.56 -16.17 27.28
N ILE A 52 -6.95 -17.34 27.05
CA ILE A 52 -5.89 -17.52 26.06
C ILE A 52 -6.45 -17.36 24.65
N THR A 53 -7.63 -17.93 24.36
CA THR A 53 -8.29 -17.79 23.06
C THR A 53 -8.59 -16.33 22.75
N SER A 54 -9.22 -15.59 23.66
CA SER A 54 -9.51 -14.16 23.48
C SER A 54 -8.24 -13.31 23.31
N LEU A 55 -7.13 -13.69 23.96
CA LEU A 55 -5.84 -13.01 23.78
C LEU A 55 -5.22 -13.28 22.39
N LEU A 56 -5.43 -14.47 21.84
CA LEU A 56 -4.88 -14.90 20.55
C LEU A 56 -5.80 -14.57 19.37
N GLU A 57 -7.07 -14.27 19.62
CA GLU A 57 -8.00 -13.77 18.62
C GLU A 57 -7.48 -12.44 18.07
N LYS A 58 -7.14 -12.45 16.77
CA LYS A 58 -6.76 -11.24 16.05
C LYS A 58 -7.97 -10.32 16.03
N PRO A 59 -7.86 -9.03 16.41
CA PRO A 59 -8.96 -8.11 16.21
C PRO A 59 -9.35 -8.13 14.74
N PRO A 60 -10.66 -8.08 14.40
CA PRO A 60 -11.09 -8.05 13.01
C PRO A 60 -10.34 -6.92 12.30
N SER A 61 -9.84 -7.19 11.08
CA SER A 61 -9.39 -6.12 10.20
C SER A 61 -10.53 -5.13 10.13
N ALA A 62 -10.28 -3.87 10.49
CA ALA A 62 -11.28 -2.82 10.43
C ALA A 62 -11.55 -2.50 8.95
N GLU A 63 -12.22 -3.43 8.28
CA GLU A 63 -12.82 -3.26 6.98
C GLU A 63 -14.12 -2.47 7.20
N ASP A 64 -14.36 -1.52 6.29
CA ASP A 64 -15.22 -0.33 6.34
C ASP A 64 -16.65 -0.43 6.93
N GLU A 65 -17.15 -1.62 7.30
CA GLU A 65 -18.55 -1.84 7.68
C GLU A 65 -18.86 -1.61 9.17
N ASP A 66 -17.87 -1.69 10.07
CA ASP A 66 -18.08 -1.56 11.53
C ASP A 66 -17.66 -0.21 12.14
N MET A 67 -17.18 0.74 11.33
CA MET A 67 -16.76 2.06 11.84
C MET A 67 -17.94 3.02 12.04
N ASP A 68 -18.04 3.61 13.23
CA ASP A 68 -18.95 4.74 13.49
C ASP A 68 -18.67 5.89 12.48
N PRO A 69 -19.70 6.62 12.01
CA PRO A 69 -19.53 7.69 11.03
C PRO A 69 -18.44 8.72 11.35
N HIS A 70 -18.20 9.02 12.63
CA HIS A 70 -17.13 9.92 13.03
C HIS A 70 -15.75 9.30 12.84
N ALA A 71 -15.57 8.05 13.27
CA ALA A 71 -14.31 7.31 13.10
C ALA A 71 -13.98 7.12 11.61
N ARG A 72 -14.99 6.78 10.80
CA ARG A 72 -14.86 6.64 9.35
C ARG A 72 -14.45 7.94 8.67
N LYS A 73 -15.05 9.07 9.05
CA LYS A 73 -14.66 10.40 8.55
C LYS A 73 -13.21 10.73 8.89
N ALA A 74 -12.80 10.49 10.13
CA ALA A 74 -11.44 10.74 10.59
C ALA A 74 -10.42 9.86 9.83
N TRP A 75 -10.77 8.60 9.58
CA TRP A 75 -9.96 7.69 8.79
C TRP A 75 -9.76 8.18 7.35
N TYR A 76 -10.85 8.47 6.62
CA TYR A 76 -10.74 9.00 5.26
C TYR A 76 -10.02 10.35 5.20
N GLN A 77 -10.16 11.19 6.22
CA GLN A 77 -9.41 12.45 6.31
C GLN A 77 -7.91 12.18 6.44
N SER A 78 -7.51 11.30 7.36
CA SER A 78 -6.11 10.89 7.53
C SER A 78 -5.54 10.31 6.24
N GLU A 79 -6.30 9.48 5.53
CA GLU A 79 -5.86 8.84 4.30
C GLU A 79 -5.67 9.86 3.16
N ARG A 80 -6.56 10.86 3.07
CA ARG A 80 -6.40 11.97 2.12
C ARG A 80 -5.19 12.84 2.46
N GLU A 81 -4.96 13.13 3.73
CA GLU A 81 -3.77 13.89 4.17
C GLU A 81 -2.48 13.12 3.88
N ARG A 82 -2.48 11.79 4.05
CA ARG A 82 -1.38 10.91 3.66
C ARG A 82 -1.07 11.03 2.16
N LEU A 83 -2.09 10.90 1.29
CA LEU A 83 -1.92 11.05 -0.15
C LEU A 83 -1.44 12.45 -0.54
N LYS A 84 -1.96 13.50 0.11
CA LYS A 84 -1.53 14.88 -0.11
C LYS A 84 -0.06 15.08 0.25
N PHE A 85 0.36 14.56 1.41
CA PHE A 85 1.76 14.60 1.84
C PHE A 85 2.67 13.86 0.85
N GLN A 86 2.26 12.68 0.38
CA GLN A 86 3.01 11.94 -0.63
C GLN A 86 3.12 12.71 -1.95
N HIS A 87 2.07 13.42 -2.34
CA HIS A 87 2.11 14.28 -3.52
C HIS A 87 3.05 15.48 -3.33
N GLU A 88 2.97 16.18 -2.20
CA GLU A 88 3.83 17.33 -1.88
C GLU A 88 5.32 16.94 -1.78
N THR A 89 5.61 15.73 -1.32
CA THR A 89 6.99 15.18 -1.25
C THR A 89 7.43 14.48 -2.53
N VAL A 90 6.62 14.52 -3.60
CA VAL A 90 6.90 13.90 -4.91
C VAL A 90 7.08 12.38 -4.83
N GLN A 91 6.54 11.75 -3.78
CA GLN A 91 6.41 10.30 -3.68
C GLN A 91 5.20 9.78 -4.47
N LEU A 92 4.20 10.63 -4.72
CA LEU A 92 3.03 10.34 -5.54
C LEU A 92 2.90 11.37 -6.66
N VAL A 93 3.04 10.91 -7.90
CA VAL A 93 2.97 11.77 -9.09
C VAL A 93 1.71 11.45 -9.90
N PRO A 94 0.92 12.46 -10.31
CA PRO A 94 -0.21 12.24 -11.20
C PRO A 94 0.25 11.68 -12.55
N VAL A 95 -0.52 10.73 -13.08
CA VAL A 95 -0.23 10.11 -14.39
C VAL A 95 -0.13 11.14 -15.51
N SER A 96 -0.94 12.21 -15.47
CA SER A 96 -0.89 13.31 -16.44
C SER A 96 0.47 14.00 -16.47
N ASP A 97 1.11 14.17 -15.31
CA ASP A 97 2.37 14.89 -15.18
C ASP A 97 3.53 14.04 -15.69
N VAL A 98 3.49 12.74 -15.42
CA VAL A 98 4.41 11.76 -16.00
C VAL A 98 4.28 11.75 -17.52
N ARG A 99 3.05 11.57 -18.05
CA ARG A 99 2.78 11.56 -19.50
C ARG A 99 3.27 12.83 -20.17
N ARG A 100 3.00 14.00 -19.58
CA ARG A 100 3.46 15.29 -20.10
C ARG A 100 4.98 15.37 -20.13
N SER A 101 5.65 14.98 -19.04
CA SER A 101 7.10 15.04 -18.93
C SER A 101 7.78 14.16 -19.98
N PHE A 102 7.32 12.91 -20.12
CA PHE A 102 7.81 12.00 -21.16
C PHE A 102 7.53 12.53 -22.59
N SER A 103 6.32 13.07 -22.83
CA SER A 103 5.98 13.64 -24.14
C SER A 103 6.92 14.78 -24.54
N VAL A 104 7.33 15.63 -23.60
CA VAL A 104 8.28 16.73 -23.84
C VAL A 104 9.66 16.17 -24.22
N VAL A 105 10.14 15.16 -23.52
CA VAL A 105 11.44 14.52 -23.80
C VAL A 105 11.44 13.85 -25.17
N VAL A 106 10.42 13.03 -25.47
CA VAL A 106 10.29 12.35 -26.77
C VAL A 106 10.21 13.35 -27.91
N LYS A 107 9.42 14.42 -27.76
CA LYS A 107 9.31 15.48 -28.78
C LYS A 107 10.66 16.14 -29.06
N ALA A 108 11.46 16.42 -28.03
CA ALA A 108 12.79 17.00 -28.20
C ALA A 108 13.73 16.08 -28.99
N ILE A 109 13.68 14.77 -28.71
CA ILE A 109 14.46 13.76 -29.44
C ILE A 109 14.01 13.69 -30.90
N VAL A 110 12.71 13.55 -31.15
CA VAL A 110 12.14 13.47 -32.51
C VAL A 110 12.53 14.69 -33.34
N GLN A 111 12.46 15.90 -32.77
CA GLN A 111 12.86 17.11 -33.48
C GLN A 111 14.32 17.08 -33.97
N VAL A 112 15.23 16.49 -33.19
CA VAL A 112 16.62 16.30 -33.62
C VAL A 112 16.71 15.24 -34.71
N LEU A 113 16.01 14.11 -34.55
CA LEU A 113 16.00 13.03 -35.53
C LEU A 113 15.36 13.42 -36.87
N GLU A 114 14.48 14.42 -36.90
CA GLU A 114 13.88 14.95 -38.14
C GLU A 114 14.78 15.95 -38.85
N THR A 115 15.63 16.67 -38.12
CA THR A 115 16.38 17.81 -38.67
C THR A 115 17.88 17.54 -38.83
N TRP A 116 18.39 16.40 -38.35
CA TRP A 116 19.80 16.05 -38.52
C TRP A 116 20.25 15.96 -39.99
N PRO A 117 19.45 15.45 -40.97
CA PRO A 117 19.92 15.34 -42.35
C PRO A 117 20.19 16.73 -42.93
N ASP A 118 19.23 17.65 -42.80
CA ASP A 118 19.34 19.03 -43.26
C ASP A 118 20.56 19.75 -42.65
N ARG A 119 20.87 19.47 -41.38
CA ARG A 119 22.02 20.05 -40.68
C ARG A 119 23.33 19.54 -41.25
N LEU A 120 23.46 18.23 -41.50
CA LEU A 120 24.70 17.68 -42.04
C LEU A 120 24.88 17.97 -43.53
N GLU A 121 23.80 18.03 -44.30
CA GLU A 121 23.84 18.49 -45.69
C GLU A 121 24.36 19.93 -45.77
N ARG A 122 23.79 20.83 -44.96
CA ARG A 122 24.15 22.24 -44.94
C ARG A 122 25.52 22.53 -44.34
N ASP A 123 25.81 21.98 -43.16
CA ASP A 123 26.98 22.37 -42.37
C ASP A 123 28.23 21.56 -42.77
N ARG A 124 28.05 20.38 -43.36
CA ARG A 124 29.14 19.44 -43.69
C ARG A 124 29.15 19.00 -45.16
N GLY A 125 28.19 19.41 -45.97
CA GLY A 125 28.14 19.08 -47.39
C GLY A 125 27.95 17.58 -47.66
N TRP A 126 27.27 16.88 -46.75
CA TRP A 126 27.04 15.44 -46.90
C TRP A 126 26.24 15.15 -48.17
N THR A 127 26.61 14.07 -48.85
CA THR A 127 25.90 13.61 -50.05
C THR A 127 24.65 12.81 -49.69
N ALA A 128 23.69 12.74 -50.62
CA ALA A 128 22.48 11.94 -50.45
C ALA A 128 22.76 10.46 -50.11
N SER A 129 23.83 9.88 -50.66
CA SER A 129 24.22 8.49 -50.35
C SER A 129 24.62 8.33 -48.88
N GLN A 130 25.42 9.26 -48.34
CA GLN A 130 25.87 9.22 -46.95
C GLN A 130 24.71 9.45 -45.97
N LEU A 131 23.78 10.36 -46.33
CA LEU A 131 22.57 10.59 -45.56
C LEU A 131 21.69 9.34 -45.51
N ASN A 132 21.49 8.66 -46.65
CA ASN A 132 20.69 7.44 -46.70
C ASN A 132 21.28 6.31 -45.85
N GLU A 133 22.60 6.12 -45.86
CA GLU A 133 23.27 5.10 -45.03
C GLU A 133 23.02 5.33 -43.54
N VAL A 134 23.11 6.58 -43.08
CA VAL A 134 22.86 6.91 -41.66
C VAL A 134 21.38 6.92 -41.34
N GLN A 135 20.51 7.31 -42.29
CA GLN A 135 19.06 7.31 -42.10
C GLN A 135 18.54 5.90 -41.80
N ILE A 136 19.09 4.86 -42.44
CA ILE A 136 18.74 3.46 -42.13
C ILE A 136 18.97 3.15 -40.65
N VAL A 137 20.12 3.54 -40.10
CA VAL A 137 20.45 3.31 -38.67
C VAL A 137 19.56 4.15 -37.75
N VAL A 138 19.23 5.38 -38.15
CA VAL A 138 18.32 6.24 -37.40
C VAL A 138 16.90 5.67 -37.37
N ASP A 139 16.44 5.11 -38.48
CA ASP A 139 15.12 4.48 -38.58
C ASP A 139 15.06 3.22 -37.71
N GLU A 140 16.12 2.40 -37.68
CA GLU A 140 16.21 1.26 -36.76
C GLU A 140 16.10 1.69 -35.27
N ILE A 141 16.69 2.84 -34.91
CA ILE A 141 16.56 3.41 -33.56
C ILE A 141 15.11 3.85 -33.31
N ARG A 142 14.44 4.48 -34.28
CA ARG A 142 13.04 4.91 -34.17
C ARG A 142 12.12 3.69 -33.97
N ASP A 143 12.29 2.65 -34.76
CA ASP A 143 11.52 1.41 -34.65
C ASP A 143 11.73 0.72 -33.30
N THR A 144 12.97 0.75 -32.79
CA THR A 144 13.29 0.20 -31.47
C THR A 144 12.61 0.99 -30.35
N LEU A 145 12.61 2.33 -30.45
CA LEU A 145 11.91 3.19 -29.49
C LEU A 145 10.40 2.99 -29.52
N GLU A 146 9.81 2.84 -30.70
CA GLU A 146 8.38 2.56 -30.87
C GLU A 146 8.00 1.24 -30.17
N LYS A 147 8.72 0.15 -30.46
CA LYS A 147 8.48 -1.15 -29.84
C LYS A 147 8.57 -1.09 -28.32
N ALA A 148 9.62 -0.47 -27.78
CA ALA A 148 9.79 -0.35 -26.34
C ALA A 148 8.64 0.43 -25.66
N VAL A 149 8.06 1.42 -26.35
CA VAL A 149 6.91 2.17 -25.83
C VAL A 149 5.63 1.32 -25.89
N ILE A 150 5.39 0.59 -26.97
CA ILE A 150 4.23 -0.32 -27.11
C ILE A 150 4.28 -1.41 -26.05
N ASP A 151 5.41 -2.12 -25.92
CA ASP A 151 5.58 -3.20 -24.94
C ASP A 151 5.32 -2.70 -23.51
N CYS A 152 5.82 -1.50 -23.17
CA CYS A 152 5.58 -0.89 -21.87
C CYS A 152 4.11 -0.50 -21.63
N CYS A 153 3.36 -0.14 -22.68
CA CYS A 153 1.93 0.16 -22.56
C CYS A 153 1.12 -1.12 -22.40
N ASP A 154 1.44 -2.18 -23.15
CA ASP A 154 0.76 -3.47 -23.07
C ASP A 154 0.97 -4.16 -21.72
N GLU A 155 2.16 -4.04 -21.12
CA GLU A 155 2.43 -4.52 -19.74
C GLU A 155 1.68 -3.72 -18.66
N ALA A 156 1.37 -2.44 -18.91
CA ALA A 156 0.69 -1.58 -17.95
C ALA A 156 -0.84 -1.75 -17.94
N ASP A 157 -1.40 -2.35 -18.99
CA ASP A 157 -2.84 -2.63 -19.16
C ASP A 157 -3.23 -4.06 -18.70
N MET A 158 -2.28 -4.89 -18.24
CA MET A 158 -2.49 -6.21 -17.59
C MET A 158 -2.55 -6.12 -16.06
#